data_AF-A0A7C1HGI4-F1
#
_entry.id   AF-A0A7C1HGI4-F1
#
_cell.length_a   1.000
_cell.length_b   1.000
_cell.length_c   1.000
_cell.angle_alpha   90.00
_cell.angle_beta   90.00
_cell.angle_gamma   90.00
#
_symmetry.space_group_name_H-M   'P 1'
#
loop_
_entity.id
_entity.type
_entity.pdbx_description
1 polymer ?
#
loop_
_entity_poly.entity_id
_entity_poly.type
_entity_poly.pdbx_seq_one_letter_code
_entity_poly.pdbx_strand_id
1 'polypeptide(L)'
;MIRINLLPPEKRPRISTLRLDMGVLGLTTVLVGGAILLSYLWISGQVKDLEAVHQVRDAENTALLAEVARARRMENEMKAIQGRIEVIKEIRGIQSLPVRYVDALISVLPEERIWFETFHLDKNGVLQLKGVAMDNQSFAAYVEILRTSAFVRGVVTERTLRREVQGLTLVEFHFRVMFGPPPNEYYQQQVEHG
;
A
#
# COMPACT_ATOMS: atom_id res chain seq x y z
N MET A 1 72.45 28.45 96.13
CA MET A 1 71.67 29.68 95.84
C MET A 1 71.40 29.75 94.35
N ILE A 2 70.13 29.85 93.95
CA ILE A 2 69.68 29.85 92.55
C ILE A 2 69.63 31.29 92.05
N ARG A 3 70.24 31.57 90.89
CA ARG A 3 70.12 32.88 90.20
C ARG A 3 69.06 32.77 89.11
N ILE A 4 67.92 33.42 89.29
CA ILE A 4 66.85 33.51 88.28
C ILE A 4 67.08 34.77 87.45
N ASN A 5 67.15 34.59 86.14
CA ASN A 5 67.28 35.68 85.17
C ASN A 5 65.89 36.29 84.90
N LEU A 6 65.66 37.53 85.34
CA LEU A 6 64.38 38.24 85.22
C LEU A 6 64.44 39.37 84.17
N LEU A 7 65.05 39.13 83.01
CA LEU A 7 64.95 40.10 81.92
C LEU A 7 63.51 40.16 81.41
N PRO A 8 62.86 41.35 81.39
CA PRO A 8 61.54 41.49 80.81
C PRO A 8 61.64 41.20 79.30
N PRO A 9 60.77 40.36 78.72
CA PRO A 9 60.87 40.03 77.31
C PRO A 9 60.63 41.29 76.47
N GLU A 10 61.61 41.62 75.61
CA GLU A 10 61.49 42.70 74.64
C GLU A 10 60.26 42.47 73.75
N LYS A 11 59.34 43.44 73.72
CA LYS A 11 58.21 43.45 72.78
C LYS A 11 58.77 43.66 71.38
N ARG A 12 59.00 42.56 70.65
CA ARG A 12 59.40 42.60 69.25
C ARG A 12 58.38 43.44 68.46
N PRO A 13 58.83 44.43 67.65
CA PRO A 13 57.90 45.19 66.81
C PRO A 13 57.23 44.20 65.86
N ARG A 14 55.89 44.24 65.80
CA ARG A 14 55.11 43.45 64.84
C ARG A 14 55.52 43.91 63.44
N ILE A 15 56.40 43.14 62.81
CA ILE A 15 56.82 43.35 61.43
C ILE A 15 55.54 43.27 60.60
N SER A 16 55.19 44.35 59.89
CA SER A 16 53.94 44.43 59.13
C SER A 16 54.00 43.48 57.93
N THR A 17 53.59 42.22 58.12
CA THR A 17 53.44 41.21 57.06
C THR A 17 52.40 41.61 56.02
N LEU A 18 51.55 42.58 56.35
CA LEU A 18 50.44 43.06 55.52
C LEU A 18 50.83 43.38 54.06
N ARG A 19 52.02 43.93 53.82
CA ARG A 19 52.48 44.22 52.44
C ARG A 19 52.83 42.95 51.66
N LEU A 20 53.41 41.95 52.33
CA LEU A 20 53.73 40.66 51.74
C LEU A 20 52.46 39.83 51.54
N ASP A 21 51.53 39.86 52.51
CA ASP A 21 50.23 39.20 52.43
C ASP A 21 49.37 39.76 51.28
N MET A 22 49.37 41.10 51.07
CA MET A 22 48.72 41.73 49.92
C MET A 22 49.35 41.34 48.58
N GLY A 23 50.69 41.22 48.52
CA GLY A 23 51.39 40.76 47.32
C GLY A 23 51.04 39.32 46.97
N VAL A 24 51.00 38.43 47.96
CA VAL A 24 50.62 37.02 47.79
C VAL A 24 49.16 36.89 47.38
N LEU A 25 48.24 37.66 47.97
CA LEU A 25 46.83 37.70 47.57
C LEU A 25 46.67 38.18 46.12
N GLY A 26 47.37 39.24 45.72
CA GLY A 26 47.35 39.76 44.36
C GLY A 26 47.85 38.73 43.34
N LEU A 27 49.00 38.10 43.62
CA LEU A 27 49.56 37.06 42.76
C LEU A 27 48.63 35.85 42.63
N THR A 28 48.05 35.39 43.73
CA THR A 28 47.12 34.25 43.74
C THR A 28 45.86 34.58 42.93
N THR A 29 45.34 35.79 43.06
CA THR A 29 44.16 36.25 42.30
C THR A 29 44.44 36.27 40.81
N VAL A 30 45.61 36.77 40.39
CA VAL A 30 46.01 36.79 38.98
C VAL A 30 46.19 35.38 38.43
N LEU A 31 46.82 34.47 39.18
CA LEU A 31 47.00 33.08 38.76
C LEU A 31 45.67 32.34 38.59
N VAL A 32 44.77 32.47 39.58
CA VAL A 32 43.45 31.85 39.51
C VAL A 32 42.62 32.46 38.37
N GLY A 33 42.62 33.79 38.24
CA GLY A 33 41.94 34.48 37.16
C GLY A 33 42.46 34.07 35.78
N GLY A 34 43.78 33.96 35.63
CA GLY A 34 44.42 33.50 34.40
C GLY A 34 44.07 32.06 34.06
N ALA A 35 44.06 31.15 35.05
CA ALA A 35 43.67 29.76 34.85
C ALA A 35 42.22 29.64 34.38
N ILE A 36 41.29 30.38 35.00
CA ILE A 36 39.87 30.41 34.59
C ILE A 36 39.72 30.91 33.14
N LEU A 37 40.44 32.00 32.79
CA LEU A 37 40.35 32.60 31.45
C LEU A 37 40.90 31.66 30.37
N LEU A 38 42.00 30.97 30.64
CA LEU A 38 42.57 29.97 29.73
C LEU A 38 41.64 28.76 29.56
N SER A 39 41.06 28.24 30.66
CA SER A 39 40.07 27.17 30.59
C SER A 39 38.83 27.58 29.81
N TYR A 40 38.33 28.81 30.02
CA TYR A 40 37.18 29.34 29.28
C TYR A 40 37.46 29.42 27.78
N LEU A 41 38.63 29.97 27.38
CA LEU A 41 39.01 30.04 25.98
C LEU A 41 39.10 28.66 25.34
N TRP A 42 39.71 27.68 26.03
CA TRP A 42 39.84 26.33 25.50
C TRP A 42 38.48 25.63 25.31
N ILE A 43 37.60 25.71 26.31
CA ILE A 43 36.24 25.14 26.23
C ILE A 43 35.43 25.86 25.15
N SER A 44 35.52 27.19 25.05
CA SER A 44 34.80 27.95 24.04
C SER A 44 35.22 27.59 22.61
N GLY A 45 36.50 27.26 22.40
CA GLY A 45 36.99 26.76 21.12
C GLY A 45 36.39 25.40 20.76
N GLN A 46 36.40 24.46 21.71
CA GLN A 46 35.82 23.13 21.50
C GLN A 46 34.31 23.18 21.23
N VAL A 47 33.59 24.06 21.94
CA VAL A 47 32.14 24.25 21.72
C VAL A 47 31.88 24.81 20.32
N LYS A 48 32.70 25.76 19.83
CA LYS A 48 32.55 26.29 18.47
C LYS A 48 32.79 25.25 17.40
N ASP A 49 33.83 24.43 17.55
CA ASP A 49 34.12 23.35 16.60
C ASP A 49 32.99 22.32 16.59
N LEU A 50 32.48 21.96 17.77
CA LEU A 50 31.37 21.01 17.90
C LEU A 50 30.07 21.57 17.31
N GLU A 51 29.78 22.85 17.54
CA GLU A 51 28.64 23.55 16.95
C GLU A 51 28.74 23.62 15.42
N ALA A 52 29.93 23.90 14.88
CA ALA A 52 30.15 23.90 13.43
C ALA A 52 29.90 22.51 12.82
N VAL A 53 30.38 21.44 13.47
CA VAL A 53 30.10 20.06 13.04
C VAL A 53 28.61 19.73 13.12
N HIS A 54 27.94 20.17 14.20
CA HIS A 54 26.50 19.97 14.38
C HIS A 54 25.71 20.63 13.25
N GLN A 55 26.03 21.88 12.91
CA GLN A 55 25.35 22.61 11.83
C GLN A 55 25.53 21.94 10.46
N VAL A 56 26.73 21.44 10.15
CA VAL A 56 26.98 20.70 8.91
C VAL A 56 26.17 19.39 8.88
N ARG A 57 26.10 18.67 10.00
CA ARG A 57 25.34 17.42 10.10
C ARG A 57 23.84 17.65 10.04
N ASP A 58 23.33 18.72 10.62
CA ASP A 58 21.92 19.08 10.53
C ASP A 58 21.54 19.49 9.10
N ALA A 59 22.41 20.24 8.41
CA ALA A 59 22.20 20.58 6.99
C ALA A 59 22.16 19.31 6.11
N GLU A 60 23.05 18.34 6.37
CA GLU A 60 23.03 17.05 5.68
C GLU A 60 21.76 16.25 6.01
N ASN A 61 21.36 16.21 7.29
CA ASN A 61 20.16 15.51 7.73
C ASN A 61 18.89 16.08 7.07
N THR A 62 18.74 17.40 7.05
CA THR A 62 17.60 18.06 6.41
C THR A 62 17.54 17.80 4.90
N ALA A 63 18.69 17.79 4.20
CA ALA A 63 18.76 17.43 2.79
C ALA A 63 18.34 15.97 2.55
N LEU A 64 18.81 15.04 3.39
CA LEU A 64 18.44 13.62 3.32
C LEU A 64 16.95 13.40 3.64
N LEU A 65 16.38 14.11 4.61
CA LEU A 65 14.96 14.04 4.93
C LEU A 65 14.09 14.51 3.75
N ALA A 66 14.53 15.52 3.01
CA ALA A 66 13.83 15.96 1.79
C ALA A 66 13.85 14.88 0.70
N GLU A 67 14.97 14.18 0.52
CA GLU A 67 15.09 13.06 -0.42
C GLU A 67 14.19 11.88 -0.01
N VAL A 68 14.19 11.51 1.27
CA VAL A 68 13.30 10.47 1.80
C VAL A 68 11.83 10.84 1.61
N ALA A 69 11.46 12.12 1.80
CA ALA A 69 10.11 12.59 1.55
C ALA A 69 9.71 12.48 0.08
N ARG A 70 10.64 12.77 -0.86
CA ARG A 70 10.42 12.54 -2.30
C ARG A 70 10.19 11.06 -2.62
N ALA A 71 11.06 10.19 -2.11
CA ALA A 71 10.93 8.75 -2.31
C ALA A 71 9.60 8.19 -1.77
N ARG A 72 9.18 8.61 -0.56
CA ARG A 72 7.88 8.22 0.02
C ARG A 72 6.69 8.71 -0.80
N ARG A 73 6.75 9.91 -1.38
CA ARG A 73 5.69 10.42 -2.27
C ARG A 73 5.57 9.54 -3.51
N MET A 74 6.70 9.22 -4.15
CA MET A 74 6.72 8.37 -5.32
C MET A 74 6.21 6.96 -5.01
N GLU A 75 6.59 6.37 -3.87
CA GLU A 75 6.05 5.07 -3.44
C GLU A 75 4.53 5.09 -3.26
N ASN A 76 3.99 6.15 -2.65
CA ASN A 76 2.55 6.30 -2.47
C ASN A 76 1.82 6.48 -3.81
N GLU A 77 2.39 7.23 -4.74
CA GLU A 77 1.85 7.38 -6.10
C GLU A 77 1.84 6.04 -6.85
N MET A 78 2.92 5.27 -6.76
CA MET A 78 2.98 3.92 -7.34
C MET A 78 1.91 3.00 -6.75
N LYS A 79 1.73 3.01 -5.42
CA LYS A 79 0.66 2.22 -4.77
C LYS A 79 -0.73 2.64 -5.23
N ALA A 80 -0.97 3.95 -5.36
CA ALA A 80 -2.25 4.47 -5.85
C ALA A 80 -2.52 4.06 -7.30
N ILE A 81 -1.50 4.13 -8.17
CA ILE A 81 -1.61 3.70 -9.58
C ILE A 81 -1.86 2.19 -9.65
N GLN A 82 -1.12 1.39 -8.90
CA GLN A 82 -1.30 -0.06 -8.86
C GLN A 82 -2.72 -0.43 -8.42
N GLY A 83 -3.25 0.23 -7.38
CA GLY A 83 -4.62 0.02 -6.94
C GLY A 83 -5.66 0.35 -8.02
N ARG A 84 -5.45 1.42 -8.78
CA ARG A 84 -6.31 1.76 -9.94
C ARG A 84 -6.22 0.70 -11.03
N ILE A 85 -5.03 0.19 -11.32
CA ILE A 85 -4.83 -0.86 -12.33
C ILE A 85 -5.55 -2.15 -11.93
N GLU A 86 -5.46 -2.55 -10.65
CA GLU A 86 -6.14 -3.72 -10.11
C GLU A 86 -7.65 -3.66 -10.35
N VAL A 87 -8.27 -2.54 -9.95
CA VAL A 87 -9.71 -2.30 -10.13
C VAL A 87 -10.10 -2.29 -11.61
N ILE A 88 -9.30 -1.66 -12.48
CA ILE A 88 -9.57 -1.66 -13.92
C ILE A 88 -9.48 -3.08 -14.49
N LYS A 89 -8.51 -3.90 -14.06
CA LYS A 89 -8.38 -5.29 -14.51
C LYS A 89 -9.58 -6.13 -14.08
N GLU A 90 -10.02 -5.97 -12.84
CA GLU A 90 -11.22 -6.65 -12.32
C GLU A 90 -12.46 -6.27 -13.15
N ILE A 91 -12.69 -4.98 -13.37
CA ILE A 91 -13.83 -4.49 -14.17
C ILE A 91 -13.76 -5.01 -15.61
N ARG A 92 -12.59 -4.94 -16.27
CA ARG A 92 -12.44 -5.43 -17.65
C ARG A 92 -12.63 -6.94 -17.77
N GLY A 93 -12.14 -7.69 -16.78
CA GLY A 93 -12.37 -9.13 -16.69
C GLY A 93 -13.85 -9.45 -16.71
N ILE A 94 -14.63 -8.79 -15.84
CA ILE A 94 -16.07 -8.97 -15.72
C ILE A 94 -16.82 -8.49 -16.97
N GLN A 95 -16.43 -7.37 -17.58
CA GLN A 95 -17.12 -6.80 -18.76
C GLN A 95 -17.03 -7.68 -20.02
N SER A 96 -15.94 -8.42 -20.20
CA SER A 96 -15.76 -9.27 -21.38
C SER A 96 -16.55 -10.59 -21.35
N LEU A 97 -16.95 -11.04 -20.16
CA LEU A 97 -17.59 -12.34 -19.95
C LEU A 97 -19.02 -12.43 -20.52
N PRO A 98 -19.92 -11.44 -20.32
CA PRO A 98 -21.27 -11.48 -20.88
C PRO A 98 -21.30 -11.68 -22.40
N VAL A 99 -20.41 -11.00 -23.12
CA VAL A 99 -20.32 -11.11 -24.58
C VAL A 99 -19.92 -12.53 -24.98
N ARG A 100 -18.92 -13.11 -24.30
CA ARG A 100 -18.47 -14.49 -24.53
C ARG A 100 -19.54 -15.52 -24.18
N TYR A 101 -20.35 -15.28 -23.16
CA TYR A 101 -21.46 -16.17 -22.79
C TYR A 101 -22.57 -16.17 -23.83
N VAL A 102 -22.90 -15.00 -24.38
CA VAL A 102 -23.87 -14.88 -25.48
C VAL A 102 -23.35 -15.55 -26.75
N ASP A 103 -22.08 -15.35 -27.09
CA ASP A 103 -21.43 -16.01 -28.23
C ASP A 103 -21.45 -17.55 -28.10
N ALA A 104 -21.14 -18.06 -26.91
CA ALA A 104 -21.20 -19.49 -26.60
C ALA A 104 -22.63 -20.07 -26.65
N LEU A 105 -23.68 -19.25 -26.49
CA LEU A 105 -25.08 -19.69 -26.62
C LEU A 105 -25.56 -19.72 -28.06
N ILE A 106 -25.20 -18.69 -28.82
CA ILE A 106 -25.64 -18.50 -30.21
C ILE A 106 -24.90 -19.46 -31.13
N SER A 107 -23.60 -19.69 -30.91
CA SER A 107 -22.77 -20.58 -31.75
C SER A 107 -23.28 -22.02 -31.83
N VAL A 108 -24.03 -22.49 -30.83
CA VAL A 108 -24.63 -23.84 -30.80
C VAL A 108 -26.15 -23.82 -31.03
N LEU A 109 -26.73 -22.66 -31.33
CA LEU A 109 -28.17 -22.51 -31.54
C LEU A 109 -28.59 -23.06 -32.92
N PRO A 110 -29.57 -23.98 -32.99
CA PRO A 110 -30.18 -24.37 -34.26
C PRO A 110 -31.14 -23.28 -34.74
N GLU A 111 -30.66 -22.39 -35.62
CA GLU A 111 -31.39 -21.20 -36.10
C GLU A 111 -32.77 -21.52 -36.72
N GLU A 112 -32.93 -22.70 -37.31
CA GLU A 112 -34.18 -23.11 -37.97
C GLU A 112 -35.27 -23.60 -37.00
N ARG A 113 -34.91 -23.95 -35.76
CA ARG A 113 -35.81 -24.66 -34.84
C ARG A 113 -36.01 -23.98 -33.49
N ILE A 114 -35.10 -23.10 -33.09
CA ILE A 114 -35.12 -22.44 -31.79
C ILE A 114 -34.82 -20.97 -31.97
N TRP A 115 -35.62 -20.12 -31.33
CA TRP A 115 -35.32 -18.70 -31.22
C TRP A 115 -35.51 -18.21 -29.79
N PHE A 116 -34.77 -17.16 -29.45
CA PHE A 116 -34.87 -16.50 -28.15
C PHE A 116 -35.73 -15.24 -28.25
N GLU A 117 -36.60 -15.06 -27.29
CA GLU A 117 -37.45 -13.87 -27.17
C GLU A 117 -36.85 -12.87 -26.17
N THR A 118 -36.20 -13.35 -25.11
CA THR A 118 -35.70 -12.49 -24.04
C THR A 118 -34.46 -13.08 -23.38
N PHE A 119 -33.52 -12.19 -23.07
CA PHE A 119 -32.31 -12.49 -22.32
C PHE A 119 -32.25 -11.58 -21.09
N HIS A 120 -31.97 -12.16 -19.93
CA HIS A 120 -31.77 -11.41 -18.69
C HIS A 120 -30.56 -11.94 -17.93
N LEU A 121 -29.52 -11.12 -17.82
CA LEU A 121 -28.31 -11.45 -17.06
C LEU A 121 -28.42 -10.91 -15.64
N ASP A 122 -28.38 -11.80 -14.66
CA ASP A 122 -28.32 -11.43 -13.25
C ASP A 122 -26.91 -10.96 -12.86
N LYS A 123 -26.83 -10.15 -11.80
CA LYS A 123 -25.59 -9.68 -11.17
C LYS A 123 -24.70 -10.83 -10.71
N ASN A 124 -25.29 -12.00 -10.46
CA ASN A 124 -24.59 -13.22 -10.05
C ASN A 124 -23.99 -14.02 -11.22
N GLY A 125 -24.03 -13.52 -12.45
CA GLY A 125 -23.50 -14.21 -13.64
C GLY A 125 -24.39 -15.34 -14.15
N VAL A 126 -25.66 -15.35 -13.73
CA VAL A 126 -26.66 -16.32 -14.15
C VAL A 126 -27.48 -15.71 -15.27
N LEU A 127 -27.54 -16.38 -16.43
CA LEU A 127 -28.32 -15.92 -17.56
C LEU A 127 -29.66 -16.66 -17.59
N GLN A 128 -30.75 -15.91 -17.58
CA GLN A 128 -32.10 -16.41 -17.77
C GLN A 128 -32.53 -16.12 -19.20
N LEU A 129 -33.03 -17.16 -19.87
CA LEU A 129 -33.44 -17.08 -21.26
C LEU A 129 -34.85 -17.59 -21.41
N LYS A 130 -35.61 -16.84 -22.20
CA LYS A 130 -36.94 -17.22 -22.66
C LYS A 130 -36.90 -17.33 -24.18
N GLY A 131 -37.50 -18.38 -24.70
CA GLY A 131 -37.58 -18.60 -26.13
C GLY A 131 -38.64 -19.60 -26.50
N VAL A 132 -38.68 -19.91 -27.79
CA VAL A 132 -39.62 -20.87 -28.34
C VAL A 132 -38.85 -21.84 -29.22
N ALA A 133 -39.19 -23.11 -29.09
CA ALA A 133 -38.69 -24.21 -29.90
C ALA A 133 -39.83 -24.80 -30.74
N MET A 134 -39.47 -25.33 -31.90
CA MET A 134 -40.41 -26.03 -32.78
C MET A 134 -41.03 -27.25 -32.08
N ASP A 135 -40.24 -27.96 -31.27
CA ASP A 135 -40.66 -29.14 -30.54
C ASP A 135 -39.79 -29.38 -29.28
N ASN A 136 -40.26 -30.25 -28.38
CA ASN A 136 -39.55 -30.58 -27.14
C ASN A 136 -38.21 -31.30 -27.38
N GLN A 137 -38.07 -32.08 -28.45
CA GLN A 137 -36.85 -32.84 -28.74
C GLN A 137 -35.74 -31.90 -29.20
N SER A 138 -36.07 -30.92 -30.04
CA SER A 138 -35.17 -29.86 -30.49
C SER A 138 -34.64 -29.07 -29.29
N PHE A 139 -35.51 -28.69 -28.34
CA PHE A 139 -35.08 -28.02 -27.11
C PHE A 139 -34.18 -28.92 -26.23
N ALA A 140 -34.55 -30.19 -26.04
CA ALA A 140 -33.75 -31.13 -25.24
C ALA A 140 -32.35 -31.38 -25.83
N ALA A 141 -32.26 -31.52 -27.16
CA ALA A 141 -30.99 -31.67 -27.87
C ALA A 141 -30.10 -30.44 -27.70
N TYR A 142 -30.67 -29.23 -27.78
CA TYR A 142 -29.94 -27.99 -27.54
C TYR A 142 -29.39 -27.89 -26.12
N VAL A 143 -30.18 -28.26 -25.11
CA VAL A 143 -29.73 -28.28 -23.70
C VAL A 143 -28.55 -29.24 -23.50
N GLU A 144 -28.55 -30.38 -24.19
CA GLU A 144 -27.47 -31.35 -24.08
C GLU A 144 -26.18 -30.85 -24.74
N ILE A 145 -26.28 -30.24 -25.93
CA ILE A 145 -25.13 -29.61 -26.60
C ILE A 145 -24.57 -28.48 -25.72
N LEU A 146 -25.42 -27.65 -25.11
CA LEU A 146 -24.97 -26.58 -24.23
C LEU A 146 -24.16 -27.09 -23.04
N ARG A 147 -24.51 -28.25 -22.47
CA ARG A 147 -23.76 -28.86 -21.36
C ARG A 147 -22.34 -29.31 -21.75
N THR A 148 -22.08 -29.52 -23.04
CA THR A 148 -20.74 -29.88 -23.53
C THR A 148 -19.81 -28.67 -23.70
N SER A 149 -20.35 -27.45 -23.66
CA SER A 149 -19.56 -26.22 -23.83
C SER A 149 -18.67 -25.95 -22.62
N ALA A 150 -17.40 -25.58 -22.87
CA ALA A 150 -16.40 -25.30 -21.84
C ALA A 150 -16.76 -24.15 -20.88
N PHE A 151 -17.69 -23.27 -21.28
CA PHE A 151 -18.12 -22.12 -20.49
C PHE A 151 -19.34 -22.40 -19.61
N VAL A 152 -20.06 -23.49 -19.86
CA VAL A 152 -21.33 -23.81 -19.20
C VAL A 152 -21.06 -24.74 -18.01
N ARG A 153 -21.37 -24.27 -16.80
CA ARG A 153 -21.27 -25.07 -15.57
C ARG A 153 -22.54 -25.89 -15.31
N GLY A 154 -23.68 -25.38 -15.74
CA GLY A 154 -24.96 -26.03 -15.52
C GLY A 154 -26.11 -25.35 -16.25
N VAL A 155 -27.09 -26.16 -16.62
CA VAL A 155 -28.32 -25.73 -17.30
C VAL A 155 -29.51 -26.27 -16.54
N VAL A 156 -30.41 -25.39 -16.14
CA VAL A 156 -31.65 -25.70 -15.42
C VAL A 156 -32.83 -25.24 -16.25
N THR A 157 -33.69 -26.18 -16.65
CA THR A 157 -34.98 -25.87 -17.29
C THR A 157 -36.00 -25.56 -16.21
N GLU A 158 -36.58 -24.35 -16.24
CA GLU A 158 -37.57 -23.92 -15.26
C GLU A 158 -38.99 -24.24 -15.70
N ARG A 159 -39.30 -24.05 -16.99
CA ARG A 159 -40.64 -24.26 -17.52
C ARG A 159 -40.61 -24.59 -19.01
N THR A 160 -41.49 -25.48 -19.44
CA THR A 160 -41.82 -25.72 -20.85
C THR A 160 -43.34 -25.74 -21.00
N LEU A 161 -43.89 -24.91 -21.88
CA LEU A 161 -45.32 -24.81 -22.16
C LEU A 161 -45.56 -24.93 -23.66
N ARG A 162 -46.64 -25.59 -24.03
CA ARG A 162 -47.10 -25.60 -25.41
C ARG A 162 -47.82 -24.28 -25.69
N ARG A 163 -47.41 -23.57 -26.74
CA ARG A 163 -48.06 -22.34 -27.22
C ARG A 163 -48.41 -22.52 -28.69
N GLU A 164 -49.64 -22.18 -29.05
CA GLU A 164 -50.06 -22.13 -30.43
C GLU A 164 -49.85 -20.71 -30.97
N VAL A 165 -49.03 -20.55 -32.01
CA VAL A 165 -48.77 -19.26 -32.66
C VAL A 165 -49.10 -19.41 -34.13
N GLN A 166 -50.06 -18.64 -34.63
CA GLN A 166 -50.49 -18.67 -36.04
C GLN A 166 -50.86 -20.10 -36.55
N GLY A 167 -51.43 -20.95 -35.68
CA GLY A 167 -51.83 -22.32 -36.03
C GLY A 167 -50.69 -23.36 -35.98
N LEU A 168 -49.49 -22.96 -35.57
CA LEU A 168 -48.36 -23.86 -35.32
C LEU A 168 -48.26 -24.15 -33.82
N THR A 169 -48.16 -25.44 -33.48
CA THR A 169 -47.93 -25.88 -32.09
C THR A 169 -46.45 -25.80 -31.77
N LEU A 170 -46.08 -24.84 -30.94
CA LEU A 170 -44.70 -24.58 -30.53
C LEU A 170 -44.51 -24.83 -29.02
N VAL A 171 -43.27 -24.87 -28.58
CA VAL A 171 -42.90 -25.02 -27.17
C VAL A 171 -42.20 -23.76 -26.69
N GLU A 172 -42.88 -22.98 -25.86
CA GLU A 172 -42.27 -21.90 -25.07
C GLU A 172 -41.45 -22.52 -23.94
N PHE A 173 -40.19 -22.13 -23.81
CA PHE A 173 -39.31 -22.59 -22.75
C PHE A 173 -38.75 -21.42 -21.94
N HIS A 174 -38.48 -21.70 -20.67
CA HIS A 174 -37.72 -20.86 -19.77
C HIS A 174 -36.62 -21.69 -19.15
N PHE A 175 -35.37 -21.25 -19.32
CA PHE A 175 -34.21 -21.94 -18.77
C PHE A 175 -33.16 -20.96 -18.29
N ARG A 176 -32.34 -21.47 -17.39
CA ARG A 176 -31.29 -20.75 -16.69
C ARG A 176 -29.97 -21.44 -16.96
N VAL A 177 -28.97 -20.65 -17.36
CA VAL A 177 -27.61 -21.12 -17.58
C VAL A 177 -26.68 -20.47 -16.57
N MET A 178 -25.91 -21.31 -15.89
CA MET A 178 -24.81 -20.88 -15.03
C MET A 178 -23.52 -20.97 -15.83
N PHE A 179 -22.92 -19.82 -16.12
CA PHE A 179 -21.60 -19.75 -16.73
C PHE A 179 -20.52 -19.71 -15.67
N GLY A 180 -19.34 -20.22 -16.02
CA GLY A 180 -18.15 -20.11 -15.19
C GLY A 180 -16.96 -19.59 -16.00
N PRO A 181 -15.91 -19.10 -15.35
CA PRO A 181 -14.62 -18.93 -16.02
C PRO A 181 -14.21 -20.29 -16.62
N PRO A 182 -13.74 -20.32 -17.87
CA PRO A 182 -13.30 -21.55 -18.50
C PRO A 182 -12.09 -22.11 -17.73
N PRO A 183 -11.79 -23.43 -17.87
CA PRO A 183 -10.57 -24.01 -17.32
C PRO A 183 -9.33 -23.21 -17.75
N ASN A 184 -8.29 -23.16 -16.91
CA ASN A 184 -7.05 -22.40 -17.18
C ASN A 184 -6.41 -22.72 -18.55
N GLU A 185 -6.63 -23.93 -19.06
CA GLU A 185 -6.18 -24.40 -20.38
C GLU A 185 -6.74 -23.57 -21.55
N TYR A 186 -7.92 -22.97 -21.41
CA TYR A 186 -8.53 -22.11 -22.43
C TYR A 186 -7.72 -20.82 -22.67
N TYR A 187 -7.14 -20.25 -21.61
CA TYR A 187 -6.34 -19.03 -21.73
C TYR A 187 -4.98 -19.29 -22.40
N GLN A 188 -4.46 -20.53 -22.35
CA GLN A 188 -3.20 -20.89 -22.99
C GLN A 188 -3.34 -21.03 -24.51
N GLN A 189 -4.46 -21.59 -24.99
CA GLN A 189 -4.73 -21.72 -26.44
C GLN A 189 -4.92 -20.38 -27.16
N GLN A 190 -5.41 -19.33 -26.48
CA GLN A 190 -5.53 -17.99 -27.07
C GLN A 190 -4.19 -17.27 -27.22
N VAL A 191 -3.16 -17.66 -26.47
CA VAL A 191 -1.82 -17.05 -26.52
C VAL A 191 -0.95 -17.67 -27.63
N GLU A 192 -1.23 -18.92 -28.03
CA GLU A 192 -0.51 -19.57 -29.14
C GLU A 192 -1.00 -19.12 -30.54
N HIS A 193 -2.16 -18.47 -30.64
CA HIS A 193 -2.78 -18.05 -31.90
C HIS A 193 -2.93 -16.53 -32.08
N GLY A 194 -2.32 -15.71 -31.21
CA GLY A 194 -2.26 -14.24 -31.34
C GLY A 194 -0.85 -13.75 -31.63
#